data_AF-A0A7L2SVD4-F1
#
_entry.id   AF-A0A7L2SVD4-F1
#
_cell.length_a   1.000
_cell.length_b   1.000
_cell.length_c   1.000
_cell.angle_alpha   90.00
_cell.angle_beta   90.00
_cell.angle_gamma   90.00
#
_symmetry.space_group_name_H-M   'P 1'
#
loop_
_entity.id
_entity.type
_entity.pdbx_description
1 polymer ?
#
loop_
_entity_poly.entity_id
_entity_poly.type
_entity_poly.pdbx_seq_one_letter_code
_entity_poly.pdbx_strand_id
1 'polypeptide(L)'
;NDMGGQRSLVNKWTTFLKARLVCAVPGPDGADTHFDELRDVFLLQTRDKRNPLVYAVFSTSSSVFQGSAVCVYTMADIRRAFLGPFAHKEGPNYQWVSYQGRVPYPRPGMVRGVGV
;
A
#
# COMPACT_ATOMS: atom_id res chain seq x y z
N ASN A 1 -6.24 15.41 9.18
CA ASN A 1 -5.69 16.60 9.86
C ASN A 1 -4.21 16.81 9.53
N ASP A 2 -3.72 16.35 8.37
CA ASP A 2 -2.37 16.68 7.91
C ASP A 2 -2.40 18.06 7.26
N MET A 3 -1.61 19.00 7.79
CA MET A 3 -1.56 20.40 7.36
C MET A 3 -0.20 20.73 6.72
N GLY A 4 0.64 19.73 6.50
CA GLY A 4 2.02 19.90 6.08
C GLY A 4 3.00 20.26 7.20
N GLY A 5 4.26 20.44 6.82
CA GLY A 5 5.34 20.72 7.77
C GLY A 5 5.55 22.23 8.01
N GLN A 6 6.13 22.56 9.18
CA GLN A 6 6.32 23.96 9.61
C GLN A 6 7.43 24.69 8.85
N ARG A 7 8.49 23.98 8.42
CA ARG A 7 9.65 24.56 7.72
C ARG A 7 9.87 23.89 6.36
N SER A 8 9.97 22.58 6.37
CA SER A 8 10.00 21.74 5.17
C SER A 8 8.60 21.19 4.89
N LEU A 9 8.29 20.88 3.63
CA LEU A 9 6.99 20.33 3.22
C LEU A 9 5.78 21.20 3.61
N VAL A 10 5.93 22.53 3.58
CA VAL A 10 4.81 23.47 3.77
C VAL A 10 3.74 23.20 2.72
N ASN A 11 2.48 23.04 3.16
CA ASN A 11 1.33 22.69 2.31
C ASN A 11 1.51 21.40 1.49
N LYS A 12 2.35 20.46 1.95
CA LYS A 12 2.57 19.15 1.34
C LYS A 12 2.33 18.07 2.38
N TRP A 13 1.77 16.93 1.97
CA TRP A 13 1.50 15.80 2.87
C TRP A 13 2.77 15.37 3.63
N THR A 14 2.66 15.27 4.96
CA THR A 14 3.68 14.73 5.87
C THR A 14 3.35 13.32 6.33
N THR A 15 2.12 12.84 6.11
CA THR A 15 1.68 11.48 6.45
C THR A 15 1.42 10.60 5.23
N PHE A 16 1.79 11.03 4.02
CA PHE A 16 1.60 10.23 2.81
C PHE A 16 2.50 8.99 2.82
N LEU A 17 1.89 7.82 2.64
CA LEU A 17 2.55 6.54 2.39
C LEU A 17 1.78 5.78 1.31
N LYS A 18 2.45 4.87 0.61
CA LYS A 18 1.83 3.95 -0.36
C LYS A 18 2.39 2.54 -0.22
N ALA A 19 1.57 1.54 -0.52
CA ALA A 19 1.94 0.13 -0.56
C ALA A 19 1.35 -0.51 -1.83
N ARG A 20 1.96 -1.60 -2.31
CA ARG A 20 1.45 -2.37 -3.46
C ARG A 20 0.31 -3.27 -3.01
N LEU A 21 -0.80 -3.27 -3.75
CA LEU A 21 -1.81 -4.32 -3.69
C LEU A 21 -1.40 -5.43 -4.65
N VAL A 22 -1.28 -6.66 -4.15
CA VAL A 22 -0.92 -7.81 -4.98
C VAL A 22 -2.18 -8.64 -5.22
N CYS A 23 -2.59 -8.70 -6.49
CA CYS A 23 -3.63 -9.60 -6.96
C CYS A 23 -2.98 -10.60 -7.92
N ALA A 24 -2.79 -11.85 -7.46
CA ALA A 24 -2.07 -12.86 -8.22
C ALA A 24 -2.59 -14.26 -7.92
N VAL A 25 -2.42 -15.16 -8.89
CA VAL A 25 -2.72 -16.59 -8.76
C VAL A 25 -1.43 -17.39 -8.93
N PRO A 26 -1.04 -18.23 -7.95
CA PRO A 26 0.12 -19.09 -8.08
C PRO A 26 -0.04 -20.10 -9.22
N GLY A 27 0.95 -20.16 -10.11
CA GLY A 27 0.99 -21.13 -11.19
C GLY A 27 1.61 -22.47 -10.75
N PRO A 28 1.36 -23.56 -11.51
CA PRO A 28 1.89 -24.90 -11.20
C PRO A 28 3.42 -24.95 -11.25
N ASP A 29 4.06 -24.13 -12.07
CA ASP A 29 5.52 -24.07 -12.22
C ASP A 29 6.19 -23.06 -11.24
N GLY A 30 5.44 -22.56 -10.25
CA GLY A 30 5.91 -21.59 -9.26
C GLY A 30 5.96 -20.14 -9.74
N ALA A 31 5.56 -19.87 -10.99
CA ALA A 31 5.40 -18.51 -11.50
C ALA A 31 3.98 -18.00 -11.20
N ASP A 32 3.88 -16.83 -10.57
CA ASP A 32 2.60 -16.19 -10.28
C ASP A 32 2.05 -15.45 -11.51
N THR A 33 0.76 -15.61 -11.79
CA THR A 33 0.04 -14.77 -12.75
C THR A 33 -0.48 -13.53 -12.04
N HIS A 34 0.07 -12.36 -12.36
CA HIS A 34 -0.32 -11.08 -11.74
C HIS A 34 -1.39 -10.32 -12.55
N PHE A 35 -2.28 -9.65 -11.82
CA PHE A 35 -3.27 -8.70 -12.33
C PHE A 35 -2.97 -7.32 -11.73
N ASP A 36 -2.15 -6.53 -12.42
CA ASP A 36 -1.59 -5.28 -11.87
C ASP A 36 -2.41 -4.02 -12.22
N GLU A 37 -3.28 -4.09 -13.22
CA GLU A 37 -4.06 -2.93 -13.68
C GLU A 37 -5.34 -2.78 -12.85
N LEU A 38 -5.31 -1.93 -11.82
CA LEU A 38 -6.49 -1.62 -11.00
C LEU A 38 -7.56 -0.90 -11.84
N ARG A 39 -8.78 -1.45 -11.88
CA ARG A 39 -9.92 -0.90 -12.63
C ARG A 39 -10.95 -0.22 -11.75
N ASP A 40 -11.31 -0.85 -10.63
CA ASP A 40 -12.31 -0.30 -9.71
C ASP A 40 -12.10 -0.84 -8.27
N VAL A 41 -12.65 -0.12 -7.28
CA VAL A 41 -12.58 -0.46 -5.85
C VAL A 41 -13.93 -0.25 -5.18
N PHE A 42 -14.38 -1.25 -4.44
CA PHE A 42 -15.59 -1.20 -3.62
C PHE A 42 -15.27 -1.49 -2.14
N LEU A 43 -15.85 -0.71 -1.23
CA LEU A 43 -15.69 -0.89 0.21
C LEU A 43 -16.93 -1.54 0.81
N LEU A 44 -16.85 -2.83 1.12
CA LEU A 44 -17.92 -3.54 1.80
C LEU A 44 -17.86 -3.24 3.30
N GLN A 45 -18.85 -2.52 3.80
CA GLN A 45 -18.97 -2.21 5.23
C GLN A 45 -19.23 -3.49 6.03
N THR A 46 -18.44 -3.70 7.07
CA THR A 46 -18.67 -4.78 8.03
C THR A 46 -19.40 -4.22 9.25
N ARG A 47 -19.64 -5.08 10.26
CA ARG A 47 -20.18 -4.63 11.55
C ARG A 47 -19.29 -3.57 12.21
N ASP A 48 -17.97 -3.66 11.99
CA ASP A 48 -17.03 -2.63 12.41
C ASP A 48 -16.75 -1.67 11.25
N LYS A 49 -17.30 -0.46 11.36
CA LYS A 49 -17.13 0.61 10.37
C LYS A 49 -15.67 1.02 10.15
N ARG A 50 -14.75 0.72 11.10
CA ARG A 50 -13.32 0.98 10.94
C ARG A 50 -12.60 -0.10 10.15
N ASN A 51 -13.27 -1.21 9.84
CA ASN A 51 -12.71 -2.38 9.17
C ASN A 51 -13.63 -2.86 8.03
N PRO A 52 -13.87 -2.02 6.98
CA PRO A 52 -14.47 -2.52 5.76
C PRO A 52 -13.56 -3.54 5.06
N LEU A 53 -14.14 -4.44 4.27
CA LEU A 53 -13.39 -5.24 3.31
C LEU A 53 -13.20 -4.42 2.02
N VAL A 54 -11.99 -4.40 1.50
CA VAL A 54 -11.65 -3.70 0.25
C VAL A 54 -11.70 -4.70 -0.89
N TYR A 55 -12.74 -4.61 -1.72
CA TYR A 55 -12.83 -5.35 -2.97
C TYR A 55 -12.20 -4.50 -4.07
N ALA A 56 -11.36 -5.11 -4.90
CA ALA A 56 -10.74 -4.41 -6.02
C ALA A 56 -10.74 -5.30 -7.26
N VAL A 57 -11.13 -4.71 -8.38
CA VAL A 57 -11.15 -5.34 -9.69
C VAL A 57 -9.87 -4.98 -10.41
N PHE A 58 -9.14 -5.99 -10.89
CA PHE A 58 -7.89 -5.82 -11.63
C PHE A 58 -8.01 -6.47 -13.00
N SER A 59 -7.21 -6.00 -13.95
CA SER A 59 -6.92 -6.71 -15.20
C SER A 59 -5.44 -7.03 -15.33
N THR A 60 -5.12 -7.92 -16.25
CA THR A 60 -3.74 -8.12 -16.72
C THR A 60 -3.22 -6.85 -17.40
N SER A 61 -1.89 -6.67 -17.37
CA SER A 61 -1.20 -5.59 -18.10
C SER A 61 -0.87 -5.98 -19.55
N SER A 62 -0.85 -7.29 -19.84
CA SER A 62 -0.56 -7.83 -21.16
C SER A 62 -1.67 -7.52 -22.17
N SER A 63 -1.31 -7.04 -23.36
CA SER A 63 -2.23 -6.88 -24.49
C SER A 63 -2.65 -8.20 -25.15
N VAL A 64 -1.82 -9.24 -25.02
CA VAL A 64 -2.05 -10.58 -25.60
C VAL A 64 -2.91 -11.44 -24.68
N PHE A 65 -2.49 -11.60 -23.43
CA PHE A 65 -3.26 -12.28 -22.38
C PHE A 65 -4.20 -11.31 -21.67
N GLN A 66 -5.48 -11.37 -22.04
CA GLN A 66 -6.54 -10.59 -21.38
C GLN A 66 -7.18 -11.43 -20.28
N GLY A 67 -7.11 -10.92 -19.05
CA GLY A 67 -7.76 -11.54 -17.91
C GLY A 67 -8.15 -10.50 -16.88
N SER A 68 -9.17 -10.81 -16.08
CA SER A 68 -9.63 -9.99 -14.97
C SER A 68 -9.67 -10.81 -13.69
N ALA A 69 -9.43 -10.17 -12.57
CA ALA A 69 -9.49 -10.78 -11.24
C ALA A 69 -10.17 -9.84 -10.25
N VAL A 70 -10.81 -10.42 -9.24
CA VAL A 70 -11.34 -9.69 -8.08
C VAL A 70 -10.57 -10.15 -6.86
N CYS A 71 -9.89 -9.23 -6.20
CA CYS A 71 -9.15 -9.48 -4.97
C CYS A 71 -9.81 -8.77 -3.78
N VAL A 72 -9.72 -9.38 -2.61
CA VAL A 72 -10.27 -8.85 -1.36
C VAL A 72 -9.13 -8.62 -0.38
N TYR A 73 -9.08 -7.43 0.21
CA TYR A 73 -8.07 -7.04 1.19
C TYR A 73 -8.71 -6.61 2.51
N THR A 74 -8.10 -6.99 3.61
CA THR A 74 -8.53 -6.56 4.94
C THR A 74 -7.83 -5.27 5.35
N MET A 75 -8.50 -4.40 6.11
CA MET A 75 -7.83 -3.22 6.69
C MET A 75 -6.72 -3.59 7.68
N ALA A 76 -6.74 -4.80 8.25
CA ALA A 76 -5.66 -5.30 9.10
C ALA A 76 -4.37 -5.48 8.29
N ASP A 77 -4.44 -6.10 7.11
CA ASP A 77 -3.27 -6.32 6.25
C ASP A 77 -2.75 -5.01 5.65
N ILE A 78 -3.65 -4.11 5.25
CA ILE A 78 -3.29 -2.77 4.78
C ILE A 78 -2.52 -1.99 5.87
N ARG A 79 -3.02 -1.99 7.12
CA ARG A 79 -2.31 -1.34 8.23
C ARG A 79 -0.97 -2.01 8.51
N ARG A 80 -0.91 -3.35 8.43
CA ARG A 80 0.33 -4.11 8.63
C ARG A 80 1.39 -3.71 7.60
N ALA A 81 1.01 -3.51 6.34
CA ALA A 81 1.89 -3.01 5.29
C ALA A 81 2.41 -1.60 5.61
N PHE A 82 1.55 -0.68 6.04
CA PHE A 82 1.98 0.68 6.43
C PHE A 82 2.84 0.73 7.71
N LEU A 83 2.66 -0.24 8.60
CA LEU A 83 3.49 -0.43 9.80
C LEU A 83 4.74 -1.30 9.53
N GLY A 84 4.93 -1.76 8.30
CA GLY A 84 6.10 -2.53 7.86
C GLY A 84 7.32 -1.67 7.56
N PRO A 85 8.41 -2.28 7.07
CA PRO A 85 9.61 -1.56 6.68
C PRO A 85 9.34 -0.61 5.50
N PHE A 86 9.98 0.56 5.50
CA PHE A 86 9.93 1.48 4.36
C PHE A 86 10.79 0.94 3.22
N ALA A 87 10.35 1.15 1.97
CA ALA A 87 11.18 0.90 0.80
C ALA A 87 12.26 2.00 0.69
N HIS A 88 13.51 1.62 0.49
CA HIS A 88 14.67 2.52 0.49
C HIS A 88 15.59 2.24 -0.71
N LYS A 89 16.23 3.31 -1.21
CA LYS A 89 17.31 3.30 -2.19
C LYS A 89 18.35 4.33 -1.76
N GLU A 90 19.62 3.95 -1.77
CA GLU A 90 20.73 4.88 -1.47
C GLU A 90 21.00 5.85 -2.64
N GLY A 91 20.66 5.44 -3.86
CA GLY A 91 20.79 6.27 -5.05
C GLY A 91 19.99 5.74 -6.24
N PRO A 92 20.01 6.43 -7.39
CA PRO A 92 19.18 6.09 -8.56
C PRO A 92 19.42 4.67 -9.08
N ASN A 93 20.68 4.21 -9.06
CA ASN A 93 21.11 2.92 -9.60
C ASN A 93 21.04 1.77 -8.58
N TYR A 94 20.64 2.04 -7.34
CA TYR A 94 20.51 1.02 -6.30
C TYR A 94 19.17 0.29 -6.41
N GLN A 95 19.16 -0.97 -5.96
CA GLN A 95 17.93 -1.75 -5.85
C GLN A 95 17.09 -1.28 -4.66
N TRP A 96 15.78 -1.48 -4.76
CA TRP A 96 14.89 -1.25 -3.62
C TRP A 96 15.20 -2.29 -2.54
N VAL A 97 15.44 -1.81 -1.33
CA VAL A 97 15.64 -2.65 -0.14
C VAL A 97 14.73 -2.18 1.00
N SER A 98 14.52 -3.05 1.99
CA SER A 98 13.88 -2.64 3.24
C SER A 98 14.81 -1.72 4.03
N TYR A 99 14.30 -0.57 4.50
CA TYR A 99 15.03 0.36 5.35
C TYR A 99 15.40 -0.30 6.68
N GLN A 100 16.69 -0.42 6.97
CA GLN A 100 17.24 -1.02 8.20
C GLN A 100 17.70 0.01 9.24
N GLY A 101 17.64 1.30 8.91
CA GLY A 101 18.08 2.38 9.81
C GLY A 101 17.06 2.69 10.91
N ARG A 102 17.39 3.68 11.75
CA ARG A 102 16.49 4.15 12.81
C ARG A 102 15.35 4.97 12.22
N VAL A 103 14.12 4.45 12.34
CA VAL A 103 12.90 5.18 11.95
C VAL A 103 12.70 6.41 12.87
N PRO A 104 12.48 7.61 12.31
CA PRO A 104 12.22 8.81 13.11
C PRO A 104 10.97 8.72 13.99
N TYR A 105 10.92 9.51 15.06
CA TYR A 105 9.76 9.62 15.96
C TYR A 105 9.14 11.03 15.91
N PRO A 106 7.80 11.17 15.83
CA PRO A 106 6.81 10.10 15.66
C PRO A 106 6.98 9.40 14.31
N ARG A 107 6.54 8.13 14.23
CA ARG A 107 6.68 7.33 13.01
C ARG A 107 6.04 8.05 11.81
N PRO A 108 6.76 8.23 10.70
CA PRO A 108 6.18 8.81 9.49
C PRO A 108 4.91 8.06 9.06
N GLY A 109 3.85 8.80 8.72
CA GLY A 109 2.53 8.23 8.41
C GLY A 109 1.56 8.13 9.60
N MET A 110 2.02 8.33 10.84
CA MET A 110 1.13 8.35 12.02
C MET A 110 0.41 9.70 12.12
N VAL A 111 -0.90 9.67 12.40
CA VAL A 111 -1.67 10.88 12.69
C VAL A 111 -1.31 11.39 14.09
N ARG A 112 -1.05 12.69 14.22
CA ARG A 112 -0.89 13.37 15.53
C ARG A 112 -2.19 13.19 16.33
N GLY A 113 -2.14 12.41 17.42
CA GLY A 113 -3.27 12.17 18.33
C GLY A 113 -3.59 10.70 18.66
N VAL A 114 -2.83 9.71 18.18
CA VAL A 114 -3.03 8.28 18.53
C VAL A 114 -1.97 7.81 19.55
N GLY A 115 -1.52 8.68 20.45
CA GLY A 115 -0.43 8.34 21.38
C GLY A 115 -0.03 9.43 22.38
N VAL A 116 -0.97 10.28 22.79
CA VAL A 116 -0.92 11.07 24.04
C VAL A 116 -2.36 11.24 24.51
#